data_AF-X1E9B1-F1
#
_entry.id   AF-X1E9B1-F1
#
_cell.length_a   1.000
_cell.length_b   1.000
_cell.length_c   1.000
_cell.angle_alpha   90.00
_cell.angle_beta   90.00
_cell.angle_gamma   90.00
#
_symmetry.space_group_name_H-M   'P 1'
#
loop_
_entity.id
_entity.type
_entity.pdbx_description
1 polymer ?
#
loop_
_entity_poly.entity_id
_entity_poly.type
_entity_poly.pdbx_seq_one_letter_code
_entity_poly.pdbx_strand_id
1 'polypeptide(L)'
;MIDKLTNPSIFIGVEEKGIISFGSGQPDLPPPKEVFKILPKFKDFRYGLIQGNVNLRHSLSKQYKGSDEDNFIITNGASEALDLI
;
A
#
# COMPACT_ATOMS: atom_id res chain seq x y z
N MET A 1 3.81 28.00 -18.63
CA MET A 1 3.67 28.90 -17.47
C MET A 1 2.80 28.14 -16.48
N ILE A 2 3.31 27.76 -15.31
CA ILE A 2 2.53 27.01 -14.33
C ILE A 2 1.55 28.00 -13.70
N ASP A 3 0.26 27.81 -13.98
CA ASP A 3 -0.80 28.55 -13.31
C ASP A 3 -0.67 28.37 -11.79
N LYS A 4 -0.83 29.49 -11.08
CA LYS A 4 -0.74 29.68 -9.62
C LYS A 4 -0.93 28.40 -8.81
N LEU A 5 0.07 28.00 -8.02
CA LEU A 5 -0.03 26.91 -7.04
C LEU A 5 -1.12 27.27 -6.00
N THR A 6 -2.29 26.63 -6.09
CA THR A 6 -3.46 26.94 -5.25
C THR A 6 -3.49 26.19 -3.92
N ASN A 7 -2.81 25.05 -3.78
CA ASN A 7 -2.69 24.31 -2.52
C ASN A 7 -1.53 23.27 -2.56
N PRO A 8 -1.10 22.73 -1.40
CA PRO A 8 -0.02 21.73 -1.33
C PRO A 8 -0.33 20.38 -1.97
N SER A 9 -1.61 20.00 -2.11
CA SER A 9 -1.98 18.70 -2.71
C SER A 9 -1.68 18.62 -4.21
N ILE A 10 -1.38 19.76 -4.85
CA ILE A 10 -0.93 19.84 -6.25
C ILE A 10 0.37 19.06 -6.49
N PHE A 11 1.17 18.79 -5.45
CA PHE A 11 2.42 18.05 -5.56
C PHE A 11 2.26 16.53 -5.36
N ILE A 12 1.09 16.05 -4.95
CA ILE A 12 0.87 14.61 -4.69
C ILE A 12 0.77 13.88 -6.03
N GLY A 13 1.64 12.89 -6.26
CA GLY A 13 1.64 12.06 -7.47
C GLY A 13 2.19 12.78 -8.73
N VAL A 14 2.85 13.92 -8.58
CA VAL A 14 3.53 14.60 -9.69
C VAL A 14 4.95 14.06 -9.85
N GLU A 15 5.14 13.22 -10.86
CA GLU A 15 6.46 12.65 -11.23
C GLU A 15 7.06 13.30 -12.49
N GLU A 16 6.28 14.08 -13.24
CA GLU A 16 6.69 14.69 -14.52
C GLU A 16 6.42 16.21 -14.58
N LYS A 17 7.10 16.91 -15.51
CA LYS A 17 7.11 18.37 -15.77
C LYS A 17 8.23 19.18 -15.09
N GLY A 18 9.31 18.55 -14.66
CA GLY A 18 10.45 19.26 -14.03
C GLY A 18 10.13 19.81 -12.65
N ILE A 19 9.11 19.25 -11.99
CA ILE A 19 8.71 19.57 -10.62
C ILE A 19 9.25 18.45 -9.73
N ILE A 20 10.01 18.81 -8.69
CA ILE A 20 10.44 17.86 -7.65
C ILE A 20 9.36 17.86 -6.58
N SER A 21 8.72 16.71 -6.34
CA SER A 21 7.75 16.57 -5.25
C SER A 21 8.45 16.15 -3.97
N PHE A 22 8.47 17.04 -2.98
CA PHE A 22 8.85 16.71 -1.60
C PHE A 22 7.62 16.39 -0.73
N GLY A 23 6.42 16.41 -1.31
CA GLY A 23 5.16 16.29 -0.58
C GLY A 23 4.59 14.87 -0.52
N SER A 24 5.09 13.95 -1.34
CA SER A 24 4.60 12.57 -1.31
C SER A 24 5.31 11.75 -0.23
N GLY A 25 4.53 11.05 0.60
CA GLY A 25 5.06 10.09 1.59
C GLY A 25 5.44 8.72 1.00
N GLN A 26 5.48 8.59 -0.33
CA GLN A 26 5.86 7.35 -1.02
C GLN A 26 7.33 7.39 -1.45
N PRO A 27 8.03 6.25 -1.50
CA PRO A 27 9.38 6.20 -2.07
C PRO A 27 9.39 6.59 -3.56
N ASP A 28 10.46 7.28 -3.99
CA ASP A 28 10.67 7.64 -5.41
C ASP A 28 11.00 6.42 -6.29
N LEU A 29 11.53 5.35 -5.68
CA LEU A 29 11.89 4.14 -6.40
C LEU A 29 10.68 3.21 -6.57
N PRO A 30 10.53 2.55 -7.72
CA PRO A 30 9.48 1.57 -7.91
C PRO A 30 9.66 0.38 -6.96
N PRO A 31 8.59 -0.37 -6.67
CA PRO A 31 8.70 -1.60 -5.88
C PRO A 31 9.70 -2.59 -6.49
N PRO A 32 10.40 -3.41 -5.67
CA PRO A 32 11.34 -4.42 -6.17
C PRO A 32 10.70 -5.37 -7.17
N LYS A 33 11.38 -5.68 -8.28
CA LYS A 33 10.84 -6.53 -9.36
C LYS A 33 10.36 -7.91 -8.86
N GLU A 34 10.99 -8.40 -7.80
CA GLU A 34 10.70 -9.64 -7.11
C GLU A 34 9.23 -9.76 -6.69
N VAL A 35 8.61 -8.65 -6.24
CA VAL A 35 7.24 -8.66 -5.73
C VAL A 35 6.22 -8.95 -6.84
N PHE A 36 6.57 -8.63 -8.09
CA PHE A 36 5.70 -8.86 -9.25
C PHE A 36 5.83 -10.26 -9.84
N LYS A 37 6.84 -11.06 -9.44
CA LYS A 37 7.09 -12.41 -10.00
C LYS A 37 5.90 -13.37 -9.78
N ILE A 38 5.06 -13.10 -8.78
CA ILE A 38 3.88 -13.91 -8.48
C ILE A 38 2.67 -13.61 -9.39
N LEU A 39 2.57 -12.38 -9.92
CA LEU A 39 1.37 -11.92 -10.63
C LEU A 39 1.01 -12.76 -11.86
N PRO A 40 1.95 -13.16 -12.74
CA PRO A 40 1.60 -13.96 -13.93
C PRO A 40 1.03 -15.34 -13.61
N LYS A 41 1.30 -15.86 -12.39
CA LYS A 41 0.83 -17.18 -11.94
C LYS A 41 -0.37 -17.08 -11.00
N PHE A 42 -0.73 -15.87 -10.57
CA PHE A 42 -1.85 -15.68 -9.65
C PHE A 42 -3.16 -15.92 -10.39
N LYS A 43 -3.93 -16.90 -9.90
CA LYS A 43 -5.22 -17.29 -10.50
C LYS A 43 -6.38 -17.27 -9.50
N ASP A 44 -6.13 -16.82 -8.28
CA ASP A 44 -7.13 -16.87 -7.21
C ASP A 44 -7.98 -15.60 -7.19
N PHE A 45 -8.90 -15.49 -8.15
CA PHE A 45 -9.85 -14.37 -8.28
C PHE A 45 -11.16 -14.61 -7.52
N ARG A 46 -11.09 -15.33 -6.40
CA ARG A 46 -12.25 -15.60 -5.53
C ARG A 46 -12.30 -14.58 -4.39
N TYR A 47 -13.46 -14.49 -3.73
CA TYR A 47 -13.58 -13.70 -2.51
C TYR A 47 -12.62 -14.19 -1.42
N GLY A 48 -11.99 -13.24 -0.74
CA GLY A 48 -11.18 -13.51 0.44
C GLY A 48 -12.03 -13.71 1.69
N LEU A 49 -11.39 -14.21 2.76
CA LEU A 49 -11.98 -14.18 4.10
C LEU A 49 -12.14 -12.73 4.56
N ILE A 50 -13.17 -12.44 5.39
CA ILE A 50 -13.44 -11.09 5.92
C ILE A 50 -12.22 -10.52 6.65
N GLN A 51 -11.55 -11.33 7.47
CA GLN A 51 -10.32 -10.96 8.18
C GLN A 51 -9.06 -10.90 7.27
N GLY A 52 -9.18 -11.32 6.02
CA GLY A 52 -8.07 -11.45 5.09
C GLY A 52 -7.44 -12.84 5.03
N ASN A 53 -6.50 -12.99 4.09
CA ASN A 53 -5.84 -14.26 3.80
C ASN A 53 -4.99 -14.75 4.98
N VAL A 54 -5.16 -16.02 5.37
CA VAL A 54 -4.46 -16.64 6.52
C VAL A 54 -2.94 -16.60 6.36
N ASN A 55 -2.42 -16.93 5.17
CA ASN A 55 -0.98 -16.95 4.93
C ASN A 55 -0.38 -15.54 5.03
N LEU A 56 -1.13 -14.52 4.58
CA LEU A 56 -0.69 -13.12 4.70
C LEU A 56 -0.65 -12.69 6.18
N ARG A 57 -1.71 -12.95 6.95
CA ARG A 57 -1.74 -12.65 8.39
C ARG A 57 -0.63 -13.34 9.15
N HIS A 58 -0.40 -14.63 8.89
CA HIS A 58 0.69 -15.40 9.49
C HIS A 58 2.09 -14.91 9.04
N SER A 59 2.22 -14.36 7.83
CA SER A 59 3.49 -13.77 7.37
C SER A 59 3.74 -12.41 8.03
N LEU A 60 2.70 -11.65 8.33
CA LEU A 60 2.77 -10.38 9.05
C LEU A 60 3.14 -10.58 10.51
N SER A 61 2.54 -11.55 11.21
CA SER A 61 2.82 -11.79 12.64
C SER A 61 4.30 -12.02 12.95
N LYS A 62 5.04 -12.64 12.02
CA LYS A 62 6.51 -12.81 12.11
C LYS A 62 7.30 -11.50 12.17
N GLN A 63 6.72 -10.39 11.74
CA GLN A 63 7.33 -9.06 11.74
C GLN A 63 7.04 -8.27 13.04
N TYR A 64 6.09 -8.73 13.87
CA TYR A 64 5.67 -8.03 15.08
C TYR A 64 5.82 -8.95 16.30
N LYS A 65 6.77 -8.61 17.18
CA LYS A 65 7.07 -9.42 18.36
C LYS A 65 5.86 -9.55 19.29
N GLY A 66 5.55 -10.78 19.69
CA GLY A 66 4.46 -11.07 20.62
C GLY A 66 3.07 -11.02 20.00
N SER A 67 2.98 -11.01 18.66
CA SER A 67 1.72 -11.14 17.93
C SER A 67 1.60 -12.51 17.27
N ASP A 68 0.37 -12.94 17.04
CA ASP A 68 -0.02 -14.08 16.21
C ASP A 68 -0.93 -13.62 15.06
N GLU A 69 -1.28 -14.52 14.14
CA GLU A 69 -2.14 -14.20 13.00
C GLU A 69 -3.53 -13.66 13.36
N ASP A 70 -4.04 -13.94 14.57
CA ASP A 70 -5.37 -13.51 15.02
C ASP A 70 -5.35 -12.06 15.50
N ASN A 71 -4.17 -11.46 15.66
CA ASN A 71 -4.01 -10.04 15.92
C ASN A 71 -4.06 -9.16 14.65
N PHE A 72 -4.26 -9.73 13.46
CA PHE A 72 -4.23 -8.99 12.19
C PHE A 72 -5.55 -9.08 11.42
N ILE A 73 -5.96 -7.95 10.84
CA ILE A 73 -7.03 -7.86 9.83
C ILE A 73 -6.43 -7.22 8.57
N ILE A 74 -6.71 -7.79 7.39
CA ILE A 74 -6.25 -7.23 6.12
C ILE A 74 -7.34 -6.34 5.52
N THR A 75 -7.02 -5.08 5.28
CA THR A 75 -7.90 -4.06 4.71
C THR A 75 -7.43 -3.60 3.34
N ASN A 76 -8.30 -2.91 2.60
CA ASN A 76 -8.03 -2.20 1.36
C ASN A 76 -7.26 -0.91 1.63
N GLY A 77 -6.01 -1.07 2.08
CA GLY A 77 -5.13 0.03 2.46
C GLY A 77 -5.30 0.48 3.92
N ALA A 78 -4.36 1.29 4.38
CA ALA A 78 -4.34 1.79 5.76
C ALA A 78 -5.51 2.73 6.07
N SER A 79 -6.05 3.42 5.07
CA SER A 79 -7.20 4.31 5.23
C SER A 79 -8.44 3.56 5.72
N GLU A 80 -8.78 2.41 5.11
CA GLU A 80 -9.92 1.60 5.57
C GLU A 80 -9.71 1.09 7.00
N ALA A 81 -8.47 0.77 7.39
CA ALA A 81 -8.18 0.36 8.76
C ALA A 81 -8.47 1.47 9.78
N LEU A 82 -8.27 2.74 9.41
CA LEU A 82 -8.63 3.89 10.26
C LEU A 82 -10.14 4.12 10.30
N ASP A 83 -10.83 3.94 9.17
CA ASP A 83 -12.27 4.15 9.07
C ASP A 83 -13.09 3.12 9.87
N LEU A 84 -12.50 1.94 10.15
CA LEU A 84 -13.16 0.85 10.89
C LEU A 84 -12.97 0.91 12.42
N ILE A 85 -12.24 1.90 12.95
CA ILE A 85 -11.97 2.06 14.39
C ILE A 85 -12.91 3.08 15.04
#